data_AF-A0A4D7AV67-F1
#
_entry.id   AF-A0A4D7AV67-F1
#
_cell.length_a   1.000
_cell.length_b   1.000
_cell.length_c   1.000
_cell.angle_alpha   90.00
_cell.angle_beta   90.00
_cell.angle_gamma   90.00
#
_symmetry.space_group_name_H-M   'P 1'
#
loop_
_entity.id
_entity.type
_entity.pdbx_description
1 polymer ?
#
loop_
_entity_poly.entity_id
_entity_poly.type
_entity_poly.pdbx_seq_one_letter_code
_entity_poly.pdbx_strand_id
1 'polypeptide(L)'
;MTKLTYPVLSPLRHDGKLYSPDDAKANAVALSEEEAEGLRAIGVLGDPTKIEAPADEAGRVAVILDHVAGFAVGDFTKDGKLRAAAHRALAGKLGWEPSPDDIATALKAFVSSQANSEAGE
;
A
#
# COMPACT_ATOMS: atom_id res chain seq x y z
N MET A 1 -10.74 6.70 5.01
CA MET A 1 -11.50 6.06 3.92
C MET A 1 -10.77 4.80 3.55
N THR A 2 -11.43 3.65 3.62
CA THR A 2 -10.84 2.35 3.25
C THR A 2 -10.78 2.28 1.73
N LYS A 3 -9.60 2.07 1.17
CA LYS A 3 -9.46 1.84 -0.27
C LYS A 3 -9.72 0.37 -0.57
N LEU A 4 -10.53 0.09 -1.57
CA LEU A 4 -10.77 -1.25 -2.11
C LEU A 4 -10.04 -1.36 -3.45
N THR A 5 -9.59 -2.58 -3.77
CA THR A 5 -9.02 -2.84 -5.10
C THR A 5 -10.13 -3.26 -6.03
N TYR A 6 -10.27 -2.52 -7.13
CA TYR A 6 -11.24 -2.80 -8.17
C TYR A 6 -10.51 -3.36 -9.39
N PRO A 7 -10.92 -4.52 -9.91
CA PRO A 7 -10.42 -5.01 -11.18
C PRO A 7 -10.86 -4.04 -12.28
N VAL A 8 -9.91 -3.71 -13.15
CA VAL A 8 -10.11 -2.76 -14.24
C VAL A 8 -10.64 -3.55 -15.42
N LEU A 9 -11.85 -3.22 -15.88
CA LEU A 9 -12.52 -3.87 -17.01
C LEU A 9 -12.30 -3.10 -18.32
N SER A 10 -11.88 -1.84 -18.24
CA SER A 10 -11.55 -0.99 -19.38
C SER A 10 -10.39 -0.05 -19.04
N PRO A 11 -9.53 0.31 -20.01
CA PRO A 11 -8.36 1.13 -19.74
C PRO A 11 -8.68 2.43 -18.98
N LEU A 12 -8.05 2.61 -17.82
CA LEU A 12 -8.28 3.72 -16.90
C LEU A 12 -6.96 4.38 -16.55
N ARG A 13 -6.89 5.72 -16.63
CA ARG A 13 -5.78 6.47 -16.04
C ARG A 13 -6.18 6.95 -14.65
N HIS A 14 -5.37 6.59 -13.66
CA HIS A 14 -5.53 7.05 -12.28
C HIS A 14 -4.15 7.35 -11.68
N ASP A 15 -4.01 8.48 -10.99
CA ASP A 15 -2.75 8.92 -10.36
C ASP A 15 -1.54 8.92 -11.31
N GLY A 16 -1.76 9.26 -12.59
CA GLY A 16 -0.71 9.26 -13.62
C GLY A 16 -0.31 7.87 -14.15
N LYS A 17 -0.83 6.78 -13.57
CA LYS A 17 -0.62 5.41 -14.04
C LYS A 17 -1.78 4.97 -14.95
N LEU A 18 -1.45 4.26 -16.03
CA LEU A 18 -2.43 3.59 -16.87
C LEU A 18 -2.68 2.18 -16.31
N TYR A 19 -3.95 1.85 -16.14
CA TYR A 19 -4.44 0.54 -15.74
C TYR A 19 -5.22 -0.06 -16.91
N SER A 20 -5.00 -1.34 -17.20
CA SER A 20 -5.63 -2.04 -18.32
C SER A 20 -5.95 -3.48 -17.94
N PRO A 21 -7.11 -4.03 -18.37
CA PRO A 21 -7.46 -5.42 -18.11
C PRO A 21 -6.42 -6.41 -18.67
N ASP A 22 -5.77 -6.06 -19.78
CA ASP A 22 -4.77 -6.89 -20.45
C ASP A 22 -3.38 -6.89 -19.77
N ASP A 23 -3.12 -5.98 -18.82
CA ASP A 23 -1.84 -5.88 -18.13
C ASP A 23 -1.94 -6.50 -16.73
N ALA A 24 -1.37 -7.70 -16.54
CA ALA A 24 -1.44 -8.41 -15.26
C ALA A 24 -0.80 -7.66 -14.07
N LYS A 25 0.00 -6.60 -14.31
CA LYS A 25 0.61 -5.76 -13.27
C LYS A 25 -0.15 -4.44 -13.04
N ALA A 26 -1.17 -4.17 -13.84
CA ALA A 26 -1.97 -2.96 -13.82
C ALA A 26 -3.45 -3.21 -14.17
N ASN A 27 -3.95 -4.42 -13.93
CA ASN A 27 -5.34 -4.80 -14.15
C ASN A 27 -6.25 -4.53 -12.94
N ALA A 28 -5.74 -3.83 -11.93
CA ALA A 28 -6.50 -3.49 -10.74
C ALA A 28 -6.05 -2.13 -10.17
N VAL A 29 -7.00 -1.34 -9.68
CA VAL A 29 -6.79 0.00 -9.14
C VAL A 29 -7.36 0.12 -7.72
N ALA A 30 -6.63 0.77 -6.82
CA ALA A 30 -7.07 1.02 -5.45
C ALA A 30 -7.79 2.37 -5.36
N LEU A 31 -9.10 2.34 -5.09
CA LEU A 31 -9.97 3.52 -5.04
C LEU A 31 -10.83 3.52 -3.78
N SER A 32 -11.31 4.70 -3.40
CA SER A 32 -12.37 4.82 -2.39
C SER A 32 -13.70 4.33 -2.98
N GLU A 33 -14.64 3.84 -2.16
CA GLU A 33 -15.95 3.40 -2.64
C GLU A 33 -16.69 4.48 -3.44
N GLU A 34 -16.65 5.73 -2.97
CA GLU A 34 -17.25 6.88 -3.64
C GLU A 34 -16.65 7.15 -5.03
N GLU A 35 -15.32 7.01 -5.16
CA GLU A 35 -14.63 7.21 -6.45
C GLU A 35 -14.90 6.05 -7.41
N ALA A 36 -15.03 4.84 -6.88
CA ALA A 36 -15.28 3.64 -7.68
C ALA A 36 -16.75 3.53 -8.13
N GLU A 37 -17.71 4.09 -7.39
CA GLU A 37 -19.14 3.98 -7.72
C GLU A 37 -19.45 4.48 -9.14
N GLY A 38 -18.98 5.69 -9.48
CA GLY A 38 -19.17 6.25 -10.81
C GLY A 38 -18.51 5.43 -11.92
N LEU A 39 -17.30 4.90 -11.67
CA LEU A 39 -16.56 4.10 -12.62
C LEU A 39 -17.13 2.68 -12.79
N ARG A 40 -17.70 2.11 -11.73
CA ARG A 40 -18.44 0.83 -11.79
C ARG A 40 -19.75 0.98 -12.54
N ALA A 41 -20.48 2.08 -12.32
CA ALA A 41 -21.75 2.34 -13.00
C ALA A 41 -21.61 2.40 -14.53
N ILE A 42 -20.46 2.87 -15.04
CA ILE A 42 -20.15 2.91 -16.48
C ILE A 42 -19.38 1.67 -16.98
N GLY A 43 -19.16 0.65 -16.13
CA GLY A 43 -18.51 -0.60 -16.50
C GLY A 43 -16.99 -0.53 -16.68
N VAL A 44 -16.33 0.53 -16.19
CA VAL A 44 -14.86 0.65 -16.23
C VAL A 44 -14.19 -0.22 -15.16
N LEU A 45 -14.87 -0.43 -14.03
CA LEU A 45 -14.41 -1.23 -12.91
C LEU A 45 -15.37 -2.38 -12.61
N GLY A 46 -14.83 -3.52 -12.19
CA GLY A 46 -15.61 -4.67 -11.71
C GLY A 46 -15.86 -4.61 -10.20
N ASP A 47 -16.28 -5.74 -9.64
CA ASP A 47 -16.55 -5.84 -8.21
C ASP A 47 -15.26 -5.73 -7.37
N PRO A 48 -15.29 -4.98 -6.26
CA PRO A 48 -14.11 -4.81 -5.43
C PRO A 48 -13.66 -6.16 -4.88
N THR A 49 -12.38 -6.46 -5.05
CA THR A 49 -11.71 -7.44 -4.20
C THR A 49 -11.27 -6.67 -2.96
N LYS A 50 -11.80 -7.04 -1.79
CA LYS A 50 -11.35 -6.47 -0.53
C LYS A 50 -9.86 -6.75 -0.41
N ILE A 51 -9.03 -5.71 -0.25
CA ILE A 51 -7.64 -5.95 0.12
C ILE A 51 -7.68 -6.42 1.56
N GLU A 52 -7.69 -7.74 1.72
CA GLU A 52 -7.47 -8.33 3.03
C GLU A 52 -5.98 -8.23 3.34
N ALA A 53 -5.68 -7.91 4.60
CA ALA A 53 -4.32 -8.03 5.08
C ALA A 53 -3.86 -9.48 4.81
N PRO A 54 -2.61 -9.69 4.34
CA PRO A 54 -2.04 -11.02 4.27
C PRO A 54 -2.30 -11.79 5.58
N ALA A 55 -2.73 -13.04 5.46
CA ALA A 55 -3.15 -13.84 6.63
C ALA A 55 -1.96 -14.06 7.57
N ASP A 56 -0.78 -14.26 7.01
CA ASP A 56 0.49 -14.40 7.72
C ASP A 56 1.22 -13.07 7.95
N GLU A 57 1.96 -13.04 9.06
CA GLU A 57 2.76 -11.89 9.47
C GLU A 57 3.87 -11.57 8.46
N ALA A 58 4.52 -12.59 7.90
CA ALA A 58 5.58 -12.42 6.92
C ALA A 58 5.10 -11.65 5.68
N GLY A 59 3.92 -12.01 5.14
CA GLY A 59 3.30 -11.27 4.05
C GLY A 59 2.96 -9.83 4.42
N ARG A 60 2.39 -9.60 5.61
CA ARG A 60 2.09 -8.23 6.10
C ARG A 60 3.35 -7.38 6.19
N VAL A 61 4.40 -7.90 6.82
CA VAL A 61 5.69 -7.22 6.98
C VAL A 61 6.33 -6.92 5.63
N ALA A 62 6.31 -7.86 4.69
CA ALA A 62 6.89 -7.67 3.36
C ALA A 62 6.20 -6.55 2.57
N VAL A 63 4.86 -6.48 2.63
CA VAL A 63 4.08 -5.41 1.98
C VAL A 63 4.35 -4.06 2.65
N ILE A 64 4.43 -4.02 3.98
CA ILE A 64 4.79 -2.78 4.69
C ILE A 64 6.20 -2.32 4.30
N LEU A 65 7.16 -3.26 4.24
CA LEU A 65 8.56 -3.00 3.90
C LEU A 65 8.72 -2.32 2.54
N ASP A 66 7.94 -2.74 1.52
CA ASP A 66 7.90 -2.10 0.19
C ASP A 66 7.58 -0.61 0.25
N HIS A 67 6.79 -0.20 1.25
CA HIS A 67 6.38 1.19 1.43
C HIS A 67 7.25 1.97 2.42
N VAL A 68 8.06 1.30 3.25
CA VAL A 68 8.89 1.93 4.28
C VAL A 68 9.87 2.94 3.68
N ALA A 69 10.44 2.63 2.51
CA ALA A 69 11.39 3.51 1.82
C ALA A 69 10.80 4.88 1.43
N GLY A 70 9.46 4.99 1.37
CA GLY A 70 8.76 6.23 1.03
C GLY A 70 8.51 7.18 2.19
N PHE A 71 8.88 6.84 3.42
CA PHE A 71 8.70 7.74 4.58
C PHE A 71 9.91 8.66 4.78
N ALA A 72 9.63 9.93 5.11
CA ALA A 72 10.66 10.90 5.45
C ALA A 72 11.01 10.82 6.94
N VAL A 73 12.18 11.33 7.34
CA VAL A 73 12.59 11.41 8.76
C VAL A 73 11.53 12.10 9.64
N GLY A 74 10.81 13.09 9.10
CA GLY A 74 9.74 13.82 9.78
C GLY A 74 8.46 12.99 10.06
N ASP A 75 8.30 11.85 9.40
CA ASP A 75 7.21 10.90 9.62
C ASP A 75 7.42 10.05 10.87
N PHE A 76 8.62 10.07 11.45
CA PHE A 76 8.98 9.29 12.63
C PHE A 76 8.92 10.12 13.92
N THR A 77 8.62 9.45 15.04
CA THR A 77 8.78 9.99 16.38
C THR A 77 10.25 9.91 16.81
N LYS A 78 10.60 10.57 17.91
CA LYS A 78 11.94 10.47 18.50
C LYS A 78 12.28 9.04 18.93
N ASP A 79 11.27 8.24 19.26
CA ASP A 79 11.37 6.82 19.59
C ASP A 79 11.47 5.90 18.36
N GLY A 80 11.56 6.45 17.14
CA GLY A 80 11.68 5.67 15.91
C GLY A 80 10.38 5.00 15.44
N LYS A 81 9.22 5.40 15.97
CA LYS A 81 7.90 4.89 15.55
C LYS A 81 7.29 5.79 14.48
N LEU A 82 6.42 5.26 13.61
CA LEU A 82 5.63 6.12 12.72
C LEU A 82 4.69 7.03 13.53
N ARG A 83 4.62 8.30 13.14
CA ARG A 83 3.61 9.24 13.63
C ARG A 83 2.24 8.86 13.12
N ALA A 84 1.20 9.27 13.85
CA ALA A 84 -0.19 8.96 13.50
C ALA A 84 -0.58 9.38 12.06
N ALA A 85 -0.05 10.50 11.55
CA ALA A 85 -0.31 10.93 10.18
C ALA A 85 0.31 9.98 9.15
N ALA A 86 1.56 9.56 9.35
CA ALA A 86 2.26 8.62 8.49
C ALA A 86 1.64 7.21 8.57
N HIS A 87 1.23 6.79 9.77
CA HIS A 87 0.50 5.53 9.96
C HIS A 87 -0.83 5.51 9.20
N ARG A 88 -1.62 6.59 9.26
CA ARG A 88 -2.85 6.72 8.47
C ARG A 88 -2.57 6.74 6.97
N ALA A 89 -1.51 7.41 6.54
CA ALA A 89 -1.11 7.41 5.13
C ALA A 89 -0.70 6.00 4.66
N LEU A 90 0.00 5.24 5.51
CA LEU A 90 0.34 3.85 5.26
C LEU A 90 -0.91 2.98 5.12
N ALA A 91 -1.82 3.05 6.09
CA ALA A 91 -3.08 2.30 6.06
C ALA A 91 -3.91 2.62 4.80
N GLY A 92 -3.94 3.89 4.40
CA GLY A 92 -4.61 4.33 3.18
C GLY A 92 -3.97 3.79 1.89
N LYS A 93 -2.64 3.58 1.87
CA LYS A 93 -1.93 2.94 0.75
C LYS A 93 -2.17 1.42 0.73
N LEU A 94 -2.17 0.80 1.90
CA LEU A 94 -2.33 -0.64 2.07
C LEU A 94 -3.76 -1.12 1.86
N GLY A 95 -4.76 -0.27 2.10
CA GLY A 95 -6.17 -0.67 2.09
C GLY A 95 -6.61 -1.43 3.34
N TRP A 96 -5.70 -1.68 4.29
CA TRP A 96 -5.94 -2.28 5.61
C TRP A 96 -5.12 -1.53 6.67
N GLU A 97 -5.50 -1.68 7.95
CA GLU A 97 -4.81 -1.01 9.05
C GLU A 97 -3.67 -1.90 9.61
N PRO A 98 -2.39 -1.55 9.37
CA PRO A 98 -1.27 -2.33 9.86
C PRO A 98 -1.09 -2.20 11.37
N SER A 99 -0.83 -3.34 12.01
CA SER A 99 -0.53 -3.39 13.44
C SER A 99 0.79 -2.70 13.74
N PRO A 100 0.95 -2.08 14.92
CA PRO A 100 2.20 -1.44 15.31
C PRO A 100 3.40 -2.42 15.32
N ASP A 101 3.17 -3.70 15.65
CA ASP A 101 4.20 -4.74 15.62
C ASP A 101 4.64 -5.10 14.19
N ASP A 102 3.71 -5.22 13.23
CA ASP A 102 4.04 -5.48 11.83
C ASP A 102 4.92 -4.33 11.27
N ILE A 103 4.57 -3.08 11.61
CA ILE A 103 5.32 -1.88 11.21
C ILE A 103 6.71 -1.87 11.85
N ALA A 104 6.80 -2.11 13.16
CA ALA A 104 8.08 -2.12 13.86
C ALA A 104 9.03 -3.17 13.28
N THR A 105 8.49 -4.35 12.96
CA THR A 105 9.23 -5.45 12.33
C THR A 105 9.73 -5.07 10.93
N ALA A 106 8.88 -4.48 10.10
CA ALA A 106 9.26 -3.99 8.77
C ALA A 106 10.32 -2.89 8.83
N LEU A 107 10.17 -1.91 9.73
CA LEU A 107 11.16 -0.84 9.92
C LEU A 107 12.53 -1.40 10.37
N LYS A 108 12.52 -2.34 11.32
CA LYS A 108 13.75 -2.99 11.78
C LYS A 108 14.44 -3.77 10.65
N ALA A 109 13.68 -4.50 9.84
CA ALA A 109 14.21 -5.21 8.67
C ALA A 109 14.82 -4.24 7.65
N PHE A 110 14.15 -3.12 7.38
CA PHE A 110 14.65 -2.07 6.48
C PHE A 110 15.99 -1.49 6.96
N VAL A 111 16.07 -1.08 8.23
CA VAL A 111 17.30 -0.51 8.80
C VAL A 111 18.45 -1.51 8.77
N SER A 112 18.20 -2.78 9.13
CA SER A 112 19.21 -3.84 9.03
C SER A 112 19.69 -4.06 7.59
N SER A 113 18.80 -3.94 6.60
CA SER A 113 19.17 -4.05 5.18
C SER A 113 20.01 -2.88 4.69
N GLN A 114 19.75 -1.65 5.17
CA GLN A 114 20.56 -0.47 4.85
C GLN A 114 21.95 -0.55 5.47
N ALA A 115 22.02 -0.92 6.76
CA ALA A 115 23.29 -1.09 7.47
C ALA A 115 24.20 -2.16 6.84
N ASN A 116 23.60 -3.21 6.27
CA ASN A 116 24.35 -4.27 5.58
C ASN A 116 24.77 -3.88 4.15
N SER A 117 24.13 -2.87 3.55
CA SER A 117 24.51 -2.32 2.25
C SER A 117 25.67 -1.32 2.38
N GLU A 118 25.75 -0.57 3.49
CA GLU A 118 26.86 0.37 3.76
C GLU A 118 28.16 -0.31 4.26
N ALA A 119 28.11 -1.55 4.73
CA ALA A 119 29.28 -2.28 5.23
C ALA A 119 30.05 -3.08 4.16
N GLY A 120 29.63 -2.98 2.89
CA GLY A 120 30.11 -3.82 1.77
C GLY A 120 30.78 -3.09 0.61
N GLU A 121 31.11 -1.80 0.74
CA GLU A 121 31.85 -1.01 -0.26
C GLU A 121 33.28 -0.66 0.19
#